data_AF-P26937-F1
#
_entry.id   AF-P26937-F1
#
_cell.length_a   1.000
_cell.length_b   1.000
_cell.length_c   1.000
_cell.angle_alpha   90.00
_cell.angle_beta   90.00
_cell.angle_gamma   90.00
#
_symmetry.space_group_name_H-M   'P 1'
#
loop_
_entity.id
_entity.type
_entity.pdbx_description
1 polymer ?
#
loop_
_entity_poly.entity_id
_entity_poly.type
_entity_poly.pdbx_seq_one_letter_code
_entity_poly.pdbx_strand_id
1 'polypeptide(L)'
;MNKWLDLILKIHVHPFLWIIAALGLLTGHMKALLCLLLIVLIHELGHAALAVFFSWRIKRVFLLPFGGTVEVEEHGNRPLKEEFAVIIAGPLQHIWLQFAAWMLAEVSVIHQHTFELFTFYNLSILFVNLLPIWPLDGGKLLFLLFSKQLPFQKAHRLNLKTSLCFCLLLGCWVLFVIPLQISAWVLFVFLAVSLFEEYRQRHYIHVRFLLERYYGKNRELEKLLPLTVKAEDKVYHVMAEFKRGCKHPIIIEKSGQKLSQLDENEVLHAYFADKRTNSSMEELLLPY
;
A
#
# COMPACT_ATOMS: atom_id res chain seq x y z
N MET A 1 -11.99 -22.69 -11.77
CA MET A 1 -12.34 -22.39 -10.37
C MET A 1 -12.81 -20.95 -10.30
N ASN A 2 -13.94 -20.69 -9.64
CA ASN A 2 -14.45 -19.33 -9.50
C ASN A 2 -13.43 -18.50 -8.70
N LYS A 3 -12.93 -17.40 -9.28
CA LYS A 3 -11.95 -16.50 -8.62
C LYS A 3 -12.36 -16.13 -7.20
N TRP A 4 -13.67 -16.06 -6.94
CA TRP A 4 -14.27 -15.79 -5.64
C TRP A 4 -14.12 -16.93 -4.62
N LEU A 5 -14.21 -18.20 -5.04
CA LEU A 5 -13.96 -19.34 -4.15
C LEU A 5 -12.48 -19.38 -3.75
N ASP A 6 -11.58 -19.10 -4.70
CA ASP A 6 -10.14 -19.03 -4.43
C ASP A 6 -9.81 -17.89 -3.46
N LEU A 7 -10.58 -16.80 -3.47
CA LEU A 7 -10.42 -15.70 -2.53
C LEU A 7 -10.76 -16.13 -1.10
N ILE A 8 -11.89 -16.82 -0.92
CA ILE A 8 -12.32 -17.30 0.41
C ILE A 8 -11.30 -18.27 1.00
N LEU A 9 -10.72 -19.15 0.16
CA LEU A 9 -9.69 -20.11 0.58
C LEU A 9 -8.36 -19.45 0.98
N LYS A 10 -8.15 -18.16 0.65
CA LYS A 10 -6.93 -17.41 0.99
C LYS A 10 -7.05 -16.62 2.30
N ILE A 11 -8.20 -16.66 2.97
CA ILE A 11 -8.39 -15.99 4.25
C ILE A 11 -7.65 -16.77 5.35
N HIS A 12 -6.66 -16.14 5.95
CA HIS A 12 -5.86 -16.70 7.04
C HIS A 12 -6.13 -15.90 8.32
N VAL A 13 -6.62 -16.59 9.35
CA VAL A 13 -6.84 -16.00 10.67
C VAL A 13 -5.55 -16.09 11.46
N HIS A 14 -5.01 -14.93 11.87
CA HIS A 14 -3.77 -14.91 12.64
C HIS A 14 -3.96 -15.56 14.02
N PRO A 15 -3.02 -16.37 14.54
CA PRO A 15 -3.15 -17.03 15.85
C PRO A 15 -3.52 -16.09 17.01
N PHE A 16 -3.01 -14.86 16.96
CA PHE A 16 -3.32 -13.81 17.95
C PHE A 16 -4.81 -13.45 18.04
N LEU A 17 -5.56 -13.58 16.94
CA LEU A 17 -7.01 -13.35 16.94
C LEU A 17 -7.73 -14.33 17.86
N TRP A 18 -7.28 -15.59 17.94
CA TRP A 18 -7.85 -16.58 18.85
C TRP A 18 -7.60 -16.23 20.32
N ILE A 19 -6.45 -15.65 20.64
CA ILE A 19 -6.12 -15.17 21.99
C ILE A 19 -7.05 -14.02 22.36
N ILE A 20 -7.22 -13.04 21.46
CA ILE A 20 -8.14 -11.92 21.69
C ILE A 20 -9.59 -12.38 21.76
N ALA A 21 -9.98 -13.38 20.97
CA ALA A 21 -11.30 -14.00 21.07
C ALA A 21 -11.56 -14.69 22.41
N ALA A 22 -10.57 -15.44 22.93
CA ALA A 22 -10.66 -16.04 24.26
C ALA A 22 -10.79 -14.95 25.35
N LEU A 23 -9.99 -13.88 25.28
CA LEU A 23 -10.07 -12.76 26.21
C LEU A 23 -11.42 -12.02 26.10
N GLY A 24 -11.93 -11.79 24.90
CA GLY A 24 -13.23 -11.17 24.65
C GLY A 24 -14.39 -12.01 25.20
N LEU A 25 -14.29 -13.34 25.12
CA LEU A 25 -15.25 -14.24 25.74
C LEU A 25 -15.19 -14.17 27.28
N LEU A 26 -13.99 -14.21 27.85
CA LEU A 26 -13.78 -14.16 29.31
C LEU A 26 -14.20 -12.83 29.95
N THR A 27 -14.06 -11.72 29.22
CA THR A 27 -14.39 -10.37 29.69
C THR A 27 -15.83 -9.94 29.36
N GLY A 28 -16.60 -10.77 28.65
CA GLY A 28 -17.97 -10.44 28.23
C GLY A 28 -18.05 -9.46 27.05
N HIS A 29 -16.94 -9.13 26.40
CA HIS A 29 -16.87 -8.23 25.25
C HIS A 29 -17.03 -8.93 23.89
N MET A 30 -17.59 -10.15 23.86
CA MET A 30 -17.68 -10.94 22.63
C MET A 30 -18.49 -10.27 21.52
N LYS A 31 -19.56 -9.55 21.86
CA LYS A 31 -20.35 -8.77 20.88
C LYS A 31 -19.51 -7.70 20.18
N ALA A 32 -18.74 -6.94 20.96
CA ALA A 32 -17.85 -5.89 20.45
C ALA A 32 -16.79 -6.46 19.51
N LEU A 33 -16.17 -7.59 19.90
CA LEU A 33 -15.19 -8.27 19.06
C LEU A 33 -15.81 -8.77 17.75
N LEU A 34 -16.99 -9.40 17.79
CA LEU A 34 -17.66 -9.87 16.58
C LEU A 34 -18.01 -8.72 15.63
N CYS A 35 -18.50 -7.59 16.16
CA CYS A 35 -18.74 -6.39 15.36
C CYS A 35 -17.44 -5.91 14.68
N LEU A 36 -16.36 -5.79 15.45
CA LEU A 36 -15.06 -5.35 14.95
C LEU A 36 -14.54 -6.28 13.85
N LEU A 37 -14.54 -7.60 14.09
CA LEU A 37 -14.07 -8.59 13.12
C LEU A 37 -14.90 -8.58 11.83
N LEU A 38 -16.22 -8.42 11.95
CA LEU A 38 -17.10 -8.32 10.79
C LEU A 38 -16.77 -7.08 9.95
N ILE A 39 -16.62 -5.91 10.60
CA ILE A 39 -16.31 -4.65 9.91
C ILE A 39 -14.95 -4.76 9.19
N VAL A 40 -13.91 -5.23 9.88
CA VAL A 40 -12.58 -5.40 9.30
C VAL A 40 -12.62 -6.41 8.14
N LEU A 41 -13.28 -7.55 8.32
CA LEU A 41 -13.39 -8.56 7.26
C LEU A 41 -14.04 -7.97 6.01
N ILE A 42 -15.15 -7.26 6.17
CA ILE A 42 -15.87 -6.68 5.03
C ILE A 42 -15.03 -5.59 4.36
N HIS A 43 -14.33 -4.75 5.13
CA HIS A 43 -13.39 -3.77 4.62
C HIS A 43 -12.31 -4.41 3.72
N GLU A 44 -11.64 -5.45 4.22
CA GLU A 44 -10.61 -6.16 3.44
C GLU A 44 -11.17 -6.89 2.22
N LEU A 45 -12.38 -7.44 2.34
CA LEU A 45 -13.10 -8.02 1.20
C LEU A 45 -13.42 -6.97 0.13
N GLY A 46 -13.64 -5.71 0.51
CA GLY A 46 -13.76 -4.58 -0.41
C GLY A 46 -12.50 -4.43 -1.29
N HIS A 47 -11.32 -4.35 -0.67
CA HIS A 47 -10.05 -4.31 -1.40
C HIS A 47 -9.87 -5.54 -2.28
N ALA A 48 -10.09 -6.73 -1.72
CA ALA A 48 -9.91 -7.98 -2.43
C ALA A 48 -10.84 -8.12 -3.64
N ALA A 49 -12.09 -7.67 -3.53
CA ALA A 49 -13.06 -7.69 -4.62
C ALA A 49 -12.56 -6.89 -5.84
N LEU A 50 -12.09 -5.65 -5.62
CA LEU A 50 -11.54 -4.86 -6.72
C LEU A 50 -10.18 -5.36 -7.21
N ALA A 51 -9.34 -5.90 -6.33
CA ALA A 51 -8.08 -6.53 -6.74
C ALA A 51 -8.35 -7.75 -7.66
N VAL A 52 -9.33 -8.60 -7.34
CA VAL A 52 -9.75 -9.72 -8.20
C VAL A 52 -10.34 -9.22 -9.52
N PHE A 53 -11.14 -8.16 -9.49
CA PHE A 53 -11.71 -7.52 -10.67
C PHE A 53 -10.63 -7.05 -11.65
N PHE A 54 -9.59 -6.35 -11.15
CA PHE A 54 -8.42 -5.94 -11.94
C PHE A 54 -7.41 -7.06 -12.20
N SER A 55 -7.75 -8.31 -11.84
CA SER A 55 -6.90 -9.49 -12.04
C SER A 55 -5.51 -9.34 -11.40
N TRP A 56 -5.47 -8.76 -10.21
CA TRP A 56 -4.31 -8.78 -9.32
C TRP A 56 -4.21 -10.15 -8.67
N ARG A 57 -2.99 -10.62 -8.46
CA ARG A 57 -2.74 -11.91 -7.83
C ARG A 57 -2.67 -11.73 -6.32
N ILE A 58 -3.77 -12.04 -5.65
CA ILE A 58 -3.82 -12.08 -4.18
C ILE A 58 -3.13 -13.35 -3.71
N LYS A 59 -2.12 -13.22 -2.86
CA LYS A 59 -1.46 -14.35 -2.18
C LYS A 59 -2.27 -14.81 -0.98
N ARG A 60 -2.57 -13.89 -0.07
CA ARG A 60 -3.23 -14.16 1.22
C ARG A 60 -4.03 -12.96 1.68
N VAL A 61 -5.10 -13.21 2.42
CA VAL A 61 -5.84 -12.18 3.18
C VAL A 61 -5.66 -12.50 4.65
N PHE A 62 -4.92 -11.69 5.38
CA PHE A 62 -4.68 -11.88 6.81
C PHE A 62 -5.70 -11.09 7.62
N LEU A 63 -6.36 -11.75 8.57
CA LEU A 63 -7.23 -11.09 9.53
C LEU A 63 -6.54 -11.00 10.89
N LEU A 64 -6.34 -9.78 11.36
CA LEU A 64 -5.80 -9.44 12.67
C LEU A 64 -6.92 -8.81 13.53
N PRO A 65 -6.84 -8.89 14.87
CA PRO A 65 -7.86 -8.30 15.72
C PRO A 65 -7.91 -6.76 15.70
N PHE A 66 -6.93 -6.09 15.08
CA PHE A 66 -6.88 -4.63 14.94
C PHE A 66 -6.85 -4.16 13.48
N GLY A 67 -7.07 -5.06 12.52
CA GLY A 67 -7.02 -4.74 11.09
C GLY A 67 -6.90 -6.00 10.23
N GLY A 68 -6.74 -5.84 8.93
CA GLY A 68 -6.36 -6.94 8.06
C GLY A 68 -5.32 -6.48 7.06
N THR A 69 -4.78 -7.43 6.30
CA THR A 69 -3.92 -7.11 5.16
C THR A 69 -4.22 -8.05 4.01
N VAL A 70 -4.42 -7.50 2.82
CA VAL A 70 -4.42 -8.26 1.56
C VAL A 70 -3.01 -8.24 0.99
N GLU A 71 -2.33 -9.39 1.00
CA GLU A 71 -1.03 -9.56 0.37
C GLU A 71 -1.20 -9.82 -1.13
N VAL A 72 -0.64 -8.95 -1.97
CA VAL A 72 -0.69 -9.04 -3.45
C VAL A 72 0.70 -9.29 -4.04
N GLU A 73 0.80 -9.95 -5.20
CA GLU A 73 2.10 -10.21 -5.84
C GLU A 73 2.70 -8.96 -6.47
N GLU A 74 1.87 -8.12 -7.08
CA GLU A 74 2.29 -6.98 -7.89
C GLU A 74 2.66 -5.78 -7.01
N HIS A 75 3.83 -5.15 -7.27
CA HIS A 75 4.35 -4.07 -6.44
C HIS A 75 4.76 -2.88 -7.29
N GLY A 76 3.95 -1.82 -7.27
CA GLY A 76 4.33 -0.50 -7.79
C GLY A 76 4.23 -0.30 -9.31
N ASN A 77 3.91 -1.32 -10.11
CA ASN A 77 3.76 -1.17 -11.57
C ASN A 77 2.32 -1.40 -12.09
N ARG A 78 1.32 -1.43 -11.21
CA ARG A 78 -0.09 -1.37 -11.62
C ARG A 78 -0.48 0.08 -11.98
N PRO A 79 -1.41 0.28 -12.93
CA PRO A 79 -1.91 1.61 -13.26
C PRO A 79 -2.40 2.33 -12.01
N LEU A 80 -2.07 3.62 -11.88
CA LEU A 80 -2.41 4.41 -10.70
C LEU A 80 -3.93 4.44 -10.43
N LYS A 81 -4.74 4.37 -11.49
CA LYS A 81 -6.21 4.33 -11.40
C LYS A 81 -6.72 3.01 -10.80
N GLU A 82 -6.14 1.87 -11.18
CA GLU A 82 -6.50 0.57 -10.61
C GLU A 82 -6.16 0.54 -9.13
N GLU A 83 -4.96 0.96 -8.76
CA GLU A 83 -4.53 0.96 -7.36
C GLU A 83 -5.35 1.92 -6.51
N PHE A 84 -5.71 3.09 -7.04
CA PHE A 84 -6.64 4.01 -6.37
C PHE A 84 -8.00 3.35 -6.12
N ALA A 85 -8.56 2.68 -7.13
CA ALA A 85 -9.84 1.99 -7.01
C ALA A 85 -9.77 0.87 -5.97
N VAL A 86 -8.71 0.05 -5.98
CA VAL A 86 -8.50 -1.00 -4.98
C VAL A 86 -8.39 -0.42 -3.57
N ILE A 87 -7.62 0.66 -3.36
CA ILE A 87 -7.45 1.26 -2.03
C ILE A 87 -8.75 1.87 -1.53
N ILE A 88 -9.52 2.58 -2.35
CA ILE A 88 -10.77 3.19 -1.88
C ILE A 88 -11.88 2.15 -1.64
N ALA A 89 -11.74 0.94 -2.20
CA ALA A 89 -12.72 -0.13 -2.10
C ALA A 89 -13.05 -0.52 -0.65
N GLY A 90 -12.05 -0.58 0.23
CA GLY A 90 -12.23 -0.88 1.65
C GLY A 90 -12.98 0.22 2.41
N PRO A 91 -12.50 1.48 2.38
CA PRO A 91 -13.21 2.64 2.95
C PRO A 91 -14.67 2.77 2.49
N LEU A 92 -14.98 2.48 1.22
CA LEU A 92 -16.35 2.53 0.70
C LEU A 92 -17.28 1.50 1.36
N GLN A 93 -16.76 0.40 1.91
CA GLN A 93 -17.59 -0.60 2.58
C GLN A 93 -18.28 -0.05 3.83
N HIS A 94 -17.65 0.91 4.52
CA HIS A 94 -18.19 1.49 5.75
C HIS A 94 -19.50 2.26 5.53
N ILE A 95 -19.72 2.78 4.31
CA ILE A 95 -20.91 3.58 3.97
C ILE A 95 -22.15 2.70 3.96
N TRP A 96 -22.13 1.61 3.20
CA TRP A 96 -23.29 0.71 3.13
C TRP A 96 -23.45 -0.10 4.42
N LEU A 97 -22.36 -0.44 5.10
CA LEU A 97 -22.42 -1.09 6.41
C LEU A 97 -23.15 -0.21 7.43
N GLN A 98 -22.86 1.09 7.46
CA GLN A 98 -23.54 2.02 8.35
C GLN A 98 -25.03 2.12 8.01
N PHE A 99 -25.36 2.21 6.73
CA PHE A 99 -26.75 2.25 6.26
C PHE A 99 -27.51 0.96 6.60
N ALA A 100 -26.90 -0.21 6.40
CA ALA A 100 -27.48 -1.50 6.75
C ALA A 100 -27.70 -1.63 8.27
N ALA A 101 -26.74 -1.19 9.09
CA ALA A 101 -26.89 -1.19 10.55
C ALA A 101 -28.04 -0.28 10.99
N TRP A 102 -28.19 0.90 10.37
CA TRP A 102 -29.31 1.82 10.65
C TRP A 102 -30.67 1.19 10.29
N MET A 103 -30.79 0.57 9.11
CA MET A 103 -32.01 -0.13 8.69
C MET A 103 -32.38 -1.27 9.64
N LEU A 104 -31.40 -2.06 10.11
CA LEU A 104 -31.64 -3.15 11.05
C LEU A 104 -32.08 -2.65 12.43
N ALA A 105 -31.61 -1.47 12.84
CA ALA A 105 -32.04 -0.84 14.09
C ALA A 105 -33.48 -0.33 13.99
N GLU A 106 -33.84 0.30 12.87
CA GLU A 106 -35.19 0.83 12.63
C GLU A 106 -36.26 -0.27 12.63
N VAL A 107 -35.95 -1.44 12.05
CA VAL A 107 -36.84 -2.61 12.03
C VAL A 107 -36.77 -3.41 13.35
N SER A 108 -36.09 -2.88 14.39
CA SER A 108 -35.94 -3.51 15.72
C SER A 108 -35.27 -4.90 15.69
N VAL A 109 -34.49 -5.21 14.65
CA VAL A 109 -33.71 -6.46 14.55
C VAL A 109 -32.49 -6.40 15.47
N ILE A 110 -31.86 -5.23 15.58
CA ILE A 110 -30.77 -4.98 16.53
C ILE A 110 -31.19 -3.94 17.56
N HIS A 111 -30.77 -4.12 18.81
CA HIS A 111 -31.01 -3.13 19.85
C HIS A 111 -30.19 -1.86 19.61
N GLN A 112 -30.71 -0.72 20.03
CA GLN A 112 -30.06 0.60 19.94
C GLN A 112 -28.61 0.58 20.45
N HIS A 113 -28.36 -0.08 21.59
CA HIS A 113 -26.99 -0.21 22.13
C HIS A 113 -26.03 -0.95 21.18
N THR A 114 -26.52 -1.96 20.45
CA THR A 114 -25.70 -2.69 19.46
C THR A 114 -25.43 -1.83 18.23
N PHE A 115 -26.41 -1.03 17.81
CA PHE A 115 -26.25 -0.07 16.72
C PHE A 115 -25.20 1.01 17.06
N GLU A 116 -25.25 1.58 18.27
CA GLU A 116 -24.27 2.56 18.75
C GLU A 116 -22.86 1.97 18.81
N LEU A 117 -22.72 0.76 19.36
CA LEU A 117 -21.45 0.03 19.41
C LEU A 117 -20.89 -0.25 18.00
N PHE A 118 -21.73 -0.74 17.09
CA PHE A 118 -21.33 -1.01 15.71
C PHE A 118 -20.90 0.27 14.99
N THR A 119 -21.68 1.34 15.14
CA THR A 119 -21.39 2.66 14.55
C THR A 119 -20.05 3.19 15.05
N PHE A 120 -19.79 3.10 16.36
CA PHE A 120 -18.52 3.51 16.95
C PHE A 120 -17.33 2.78 16.30
N TYR A 121 -17.39 1.45 16.20
CA TYR A 121 -16.31 0.67 15.57
C TYR A 121 -16.21 0.90 14.07
N ASN A 122 -17.33 1.01 13.36
CA ASN A 122 -17.37 1.21 11.92
C ASN A 122 -16.71 2.53 11.54
N LEU A 123 -17.07 3.61 12.23
CA LEU A 123 -16.46 4.92 12.03
C LEU A 123 -15.00 4.96 12.51
N SER A 124 -14.67 4.32 13.64
CA SER A 124 -13.30 4.25 14.14
C SER A 124 -12.36 3.57 13.14
N ILE A 125 -12.75 2.42 12.59
CA ILE A 125 -11.96 1.69 11.59
C ILE A 125 -11.83 2.52 10.31
N LEU A 126 -12.90 3.16 9.85
CA LEU A 126 -12.86 4.06 8.69
C LEU A 126 -11.85 5.19 8.89
N PHE A 127 -11.97 5.93 10.00
CA PHE A 127 -11.09 7.08 10.26
C PHE A 127 -9.64 6.67 10.49
N VAL A 128 -9.40 5.57 11.21
CA VAL A 128 -8.04 5.03 11.39
C VAL A 128 -7.44 4.65 10.04
N ASN A 129 -8.16 3.92 9.20
CA ASN A 129 -7.65 3.54 7.87
C ASN A 129 -7.42 4.73 6.95
N LEU A 130 -8.14 5.84 7.12
CA LEU A 130 -7.92 7.07 6.35
C LEU A 130 -6.79 7.95 6.88
N LEU A 131 -6.16 7.61 8.02
CA LEU A 131 -4.98 8.34 8.47
C LEU A 131 -3.84 8.21 7.44
N PRO A 132 -3.11 9.30 7.15
CA PRO A 132 -2.01 9.32 6.19
C PRO A 132 -0.72 8.69 6.77
N ILE A 133 -0.83 7.46 7.26
CA ILE A 133 0.24 6.66 7.87
C ILE A 133 0.32 5.34 7.12
N TRP A 134 1.44 5.03 6.48
CA TRP A 134 1.68 3.70 5.94
C TRP A 134 1.73 2.67 7.09
N PRO A 135 1.05 1.51 7.01
CA PRO A 135 0.44 0.88 5.83
C PRO A 135 -1.07 1.09 5.68
N LEU A 136 -1.66 2.07 6.37
CA LEU A 136 -3.10 2.37 6.27
C LEU A 136 -3.45 2.92 4.89
N ASP A 137 -4.73 2.82 4.52
CA ASP A 137 -5.21 3.21 3.20
C ASP A 137 -4.99 4.69 2.90
N GLY A 138 -5.15 5.57 3.88
CA GLY A 138 -4.82 6.99 3.74
C GLY A 138 -3.35 7.20 3.40
N GLY A 139 -2.45 6.41 3.99
CA GLY A 139 -1.02 6.40 3.64
C GLY A 139 -0.76 5.88 2.23
N LYS A 140 -1.49 4.86 1.78
CA LYS A 140 -1.41 4.34 0.40
C LYS A 140 -1.94 5.34 -0.63
N LEU A 141 -3.05 6.03 -0.32
CA LEU A 141 -3.62 7.10 -1.16
C LEU A 141 -2.64 8.28 -1.29
N LEU A 142 -1.99 8.66 -0.19
CA LEU A 142 -0.98 9.71 -0.20
C LEU A 142 0.26 9.29 -1.03
N PHE A 143 0.69 8.04 -0.91
CA PHE A 143 1.76 7.49 -1.75
C PHE A 143 1.40 7.52 -3.25
N LEU A 144 0.17 7.18 -3.62
CA LEU A 144 -0.33 7.31 -5.00
C LEU A 144 -0.26 8.74 -5.50
N LEU A 145 -0.69 9.69 -4.67
CA LEU A 145 -0.65 11.12 -5.01
C LEU A 145 0.79 11.59 -5.28
N PHE A 146 1.74 11.24 -4.40
CA PHE A 146 3.15 11.57 -4.60
C PHE A 146 3.74 10.88 -5.83
N SER A 147 3.37 9.62 -6.07
CA SER A 147 3.88 8.85 -7.21
C SER A 147 3.40 9.34 -8.57
N LYS A 148 2.32 10.12 -8.62
CA LYS A 148 1.85 10.78 -9.84
C LYS A 148 2.78 11.90 -10.30
N GLN A 149 3.47 12.57 -9.37
CA GLN A 149 4.26 13.77 -9.64
C GLN A 149 5.77 13.50 -9.58
N LEU A 150 6.19 12.68 -8.62
CA LEU A 150 7.58 12.40 -8.27
C LEU A 150 8.03 11.02 -8.76
N PRO A 151 9.35 10.82 -9.02
CA PRO A 151 9.94 9.50 -9.18
C PRO A 151 9.60 8.55 -8.04
N PHE A 152 9.47 7.26 -8.33
CA PHE A 152 9.00 6.26 -7.37
C PHE A 152 9.76 6.31 -6.03
N GLN A 153 11.09 6.38 -6.10
CA GLN A 153 11.95 6.43 -4.92
C GLN A 153 11.77 7.72 -4.11
N LYS A 154 11.54 8.87 -4.77
CA LYS A 154 11.27 10.15 -4.09
C LYS A 154 9.87 10.14 -3.46
N ALA A 155 8.87 9.63 -4.18
CA ALA A 155 7.50 9.48 -3.68
C ALA A 155 7.42 8.58 -2.44
N HIS A 156 8.09 7.43 -2.45
CA HIS A 156 8.12 6.49 -1.31
C HIS A 156 8.81 7.12 -0.09
N ARG A 157 9.97 7.78 -0.28
CA ARG A 157 10.66 8.49 0.80
C ARG A 157 9.83 9.62 1.39
N LEU A 158 9.14 10.40 0.56
CA LEU A 158 8.25 11.46 1.04
C LEU A 158 7.09 10.86 1.83
N ASN A 159 6.47 9.78 1.32
CA ASN A 159 5.38 9.08 2.01
C ASN A 159 5.80 8.54 3.38
N LEU A 160 7.01 7.98 3.51
CA LEU A 160 7.53 7.51 4.79
C LEU A 160 7.75 8.66 5.78
N LYS A 161 8.25 9.81 5.31
CA LYS A 161 8.44 11.00 6.16
C LYS A 161 7.10 11.56 6.64
N THR A 162 6.11 11.67 5.75
CA THR A 162 4.76 12.12 6.12
C THR A 162 4.12 11.13 7.09
N SER A 163 4.22 9.82 6.81
CA SER A 163 3.71 8.77 7.70
C SER A 163 4.35 8.84 9.08
N LEU A 164 5.66 9.09 9.17
CA LEU A 164 6.36 9.25 10.45
C LEU A 164 5.84 10.47 11.22
N CYS A 165 5.64 11.61 10.54
CA CYS A 165 5.07 12.81 11.17
C CYS A 165 3.68 12.52 11.78
N PHE A 166 2.77 11.93 10.99
CA PHE A 166 1.42 11.60 11.48
C PHE A 166 1.43 10.49 12.54
N CYS A 167 2.35 9.52 12.46
CA CYS A 167 2.51 8.50 13.49
C CYS A 167 2.99 9.11 14.81
N LEU A 168 3.90 10.09 14.79
CA LEU A 168 4.33 10.81 15.99
C LEU A 168 3.19 11.66 16.58
N LEU A 169 2.42 12.35 15.74
CA LEU A 169 1.22 13.09 16.19
C LEU A 169 0.19 12.16 16.83
N LEU A 170 -0.04 10.98 16.25
CA LEU A 170 -0.90 9.95 16.84
C LEU A 170 -0.35 9.49 18.20
N GLY A 171 0.97 9.25 18.30
CA GLY A 171 1.61 8.89 19.57
C GLY A 171 1.42 9.96 20.64
N CYS A 172 1.60 11.24 20.30
CA CYS A 172 1.32 12.36 21.20
C CYS A 172 -0.16 12.39 21.61
N TRP A 173 -1.09 12.18 20.67
CA TRP A 173 -2.51 12.12 20.97
C TRP A 173 -2.82 10.98 21.96
N VAL A 174 -2.32 9.77 21.71
CA VAL A 174 -2.51 8.62 22.61
C VAL A 174 -1.96 8.91 24.01
N LEU A 175 -0.78 9.52 24.10
CA LEU A 175 -0.13 9.86 25.37
C LEU A 175 -0.90 10.92 26.18
N PHE A 176 -1.39 11.98 25.54
CA PHE A 176 -1.96 13.14 26.25
C PHE A 176 -3.48 13.11 26.42
N VAL A 177 -4.23 12.40 25.57
CA VAL A 177 -5.71 12.42 25.60
C VAL A 177 -6.30 11.10 26.09
N ILE A 178 -5.73 9.96 25.67
CA ILE A 178 -6.25 8.62 25.99
C ILE A 178 -5.19 7.67 26.57
N PRO A 179 -4.39 8.09 27.59
CA PRO A 179 -3.25 7.31 28.07
C PRO A 179 -3.63 5.94 28.65
N LEU A 180 -4.85 5.79 29.16
CA LEU A 180 -5.34 4.58 29.80
C LEU A 180 -5.92 3.56 28.80
N GLN A 181 -6.10 3.94 27.53
CA GLN A 181 -6.72 3.07 26.53
C GLN A 181 -5.69 2.14 25.88
N ILE A 182 -5.60 0.91 26.37
CA ILE A 182 -4.63 -0.11 25.91
C ILE A 182 -4.74 -0.35 24.39
N SER A 183 -5.96 -0.37 23.83
CA SER A 183 -6.15 -0.59 22.39
C SER A 183 -5.49 0.49 21.51
N ALA A 184 -5.43 1.73 22.00
CA ALA A 184 -4.80 2.83 21.29
C ALA A 184 -3.27 2.69 21.28
N TRP A 185 -2.68 2.25 22.40
CA TRP A 185 -1.26 1.90 22.47
C TRP A 185 -0.90 0.73 21.56
N VAL A 186 -1.74 -0.31 21.51
CA VAL A 186 -1.52 -1.46 20.62
C VAL A 186 -1.56 -1.02 19.15
N LEU A 187 -2.53 -0.20 18.75
CA LEU A 187 -2.59 0.36 17.40
C LEU A 187 -1.36 1.22 17.08
N PHE A 188 -0.97 2.12 17.99
CA PHE A 188 0.21 2.96 17.81
C PHE A 188 1.50 2.14 17.64
N VAL A 189 1.73 1.15 18.50
CA VAL A 189 2.90 0.25 18.40
C VAL A 189 2.87 -0.53 17.09
N PHE A 190 1.72 -1.06 16.69
CA PHE A 190 1.56 -1.77 15.42
C PHE A 190 1.93 -0.88 14.21
N LEU A 191 1.43 0.35 14.18
CA LEU A 191 1.73 1.30 13.11
C LEU A 191 3.21 1.71 13.12
N ALA A 192 3.80 1.95 14.29
CA ALA A 192 5.21 2.31 14.42
C ALA A 192 6.13 1.18 13.94
N VAL A 193 5.84 -0.08 14.31
CA VAL A 193 6.58 -1.26 13.86
C VAL A 193 6.43 -1.45 12.35
N SER A 194 5.20 -1.37 11.84
CA SER A 194 4.93 -1.52 10.39
C SER A 194 5.67 -0.46 9.57
N LEU A 195 5.69 0.79 10.04
CA LEU A 195 6.40 1.89 9.40
C LEU A 195 7.92 1.70 9.47
N PHE A 196 8.45 1.19 10.59
CA PHE A 196 9.88 0.89 10.74
C PHE A 196 10.31 -0.25 9.80
N GLU A 197 9.51 -1.31 9.69
CA GLU A 197 9.75 -2.41 8.75
C GLU A 197 9.75 -1.93 7.30
N GLU A 198 8.77 -1.11 6.91
CA GLU A 198 8.71 -0.49 5.58
C GLU A 198 9.94 0.39 5.31
N TYR A 199 10.35 1.21 6.28
CA TYR A 199 11.55 2.04 6.15
C TYR A 199 12.82 1.22 5.98
N ARG A 200 12.95 0.10 6.71
CA ARG A 200 14.07 -0.84 6.59
C ARG A 200 14.08 -1.51 5.21
N GLN A 201 12.91 -1.83 4.65
CA GLN A 201 12.75 -2.49 3.35
C GLN A 201 12.75 -1.54 2.14
N ARG A 202 12.87 -0.22 2.33
CA ARG A 202 12.82 0.79 1.25
C ARG A 202 13.70 0.50 0.02
N HIS A 203 14.91 -0.03 0.23
CA HIS A 203 15.83 -0.35 -0.86
C HIS A 203 15.35 -1.57 -1.66
N TYR A 204 14.88 -2.60 -0.95
CA TYR A 204 14.30 -3.79 -1.56
C TYR A 204 13.06 -3.45 -2.39
N ILE A 205 12.17 -2.58 -1.88
CA ILE A 205 10.98 -2.13 -2.59
C ILE A 205 11.35 -1.39 -3.89
N HIS A 206 12.36 -0.51 -3.84
CA HIS A 206 12.85 0.18 -5.04
C HIS A 206 13.44 -0.80 -6.08
N VAL A 207 14.27 -1.74 -5.66
CA VAL A 207 14.84 -2.76 -6.55
C VAL A 207 13.75 -3.64 -7.14
N ARG A 208 12.73 -4.03 -6.35
CA ARG A 208 11.58 -4.80 -6.83
C ARG A 208 10.76 -4.04 -7.88
N PHE A 209 10.54 -2.74 -7.68
CA PHE A 209 9.91 -1.87 -8.67
C PHE A 209 10.66 -1.88 -10.01
N LEU A 210 12.00 -1.75 -9.96
CA LEU A 210 12.86 -1.80 -11.16
C LEU A 210 12.88 -3.20 -11.80
N LEU A 211 12.89 -4.28 -11.01
CA LEU A 211 12.85 -5.65 -11.51
C LEU A 211 11.51 -5.99 -12.18
N GLU A 212 10.38 -5.59 -11.60
CA GLU A 212 9.06 -5.77 -12.24
C GLU A 212 8.96 -4.97 -13.53
N ARG A 213 9.75 -3.89 -13.66
CA ARG A 213 9.80 -3.08 -14.88
C ARG A 213 10.65 -3.71 -15.98
N TYR A 214 11.73 -4.38 -15.60
CA TYR A 214 12.62 -5.10 -16.50
C TYR A 214 12.04 -6.45 -16.97
N TYR A 215 11.54 -7.28 -16.05
CA TYR A 215 10.99 -8.60 -16.36
C TYR A 215 9.47 -8.60 -16.62
N GLY A 216 8.78 -7.52 -16.27
CA GLY A 216 7.33 -7.43 -16.40
C GLY A 216 6.92 -7.53 -17.87
N LYS A 217 5.93 -8.37 -18.14
CA LYS A 217 5.26 -8.39 -19.46
C LYS A 217 4.81 -6.97 -19.79
N ASN A 218 5.23 -6.45 -20.95
CA ASN A 218 4.89 -5.12 -21.50
C ASN A 218 3.43 -4.76 -21.18
N ARG A 219 3.20 -4.08 -20.05
CA ARG A 219 1.89 -3.52 -19.71
C ARG A 219 1.70 -2.30 -20.60
N GLU A 220 0.47 -2.12 -21.06
CA GLU A 220 0.07 -1.07 -22.00
C GLU A 220 0.74 0.27 -21.64
N LEU A 221 1.52 0.78 -22.60
CA LEU A 221 2.32 1.97 -22.44
C LEU A 221 1.41 3.19 -22.50
N GLU A 222 1.07 3.77 -21.34
CA GLU A 222 0.21 4.95 -21.36
C GLU A 222 0.96 6.23 -21.79
N LYS A 223 2.26 6.36 -21.49
CA LYS A 223 3.01 7.60 -21.76
C LYS A 223 4.53 7.41 -21.89
N LEU A 224 5.15 8.12 -22.82
CA LEU A 224 6.60 8.30 -22.91
C LEU A 224 6.99 9.66 -22.30
N LEU A 225 7.96 9.64 -21.39
CA LEU A 225 8.48 10.83 -20.71
C LEU A 225 10.01 10.83 -20.84
N PRO A 226 10.59 11.58 -21.79
CA PRO A 226 12.04 11.56 -22.01
C PRO A 226 12.78 12.07 -20.76
N LEU A 227 13.88 11.39 -20.41
CA LEU A 227 14.81 11.80 -19.36
C LEU A 227 16.12 12.22 -20.02
N THR A 228 16.47 13.49 -19.92
CA THR A 228 17.78 14.00 -20.33
C THR A 228 18.76 13.84 -19.17
N VAL A 229 19.86 13.14 -19.42
CA VAL A 229 20.89 12.80 -18.42
C VAL A 229 22.27 13.18 -18.95
N LYS A 230 23.19 13.49 -18.05
CA LYS A 230 24.58 13.76 -18.42
C LYS A 230 25.30 12.44 -18.69
N ALA A 231 26.23 12.45 -19.64
CA ALA A 231 27.13 11.34 -19.95
C ALA A 231 27.83 10.75 -18.70
N GLU A 232 28.17 11.61 -17.74
CA GLU A 232 28.85 11.27 -16.48
C GLU A 232 27.93 10.69 -15.40
N ASP A 233 26.60 10.80 -15.56
CA ASP A 233 25.66 10.30 -14.56
C ASP A 233 25.78 8.77 -14.44
N LYS A 234 25.71 8.25 -13.21
CA LYS A 234 25.73 6.79 -12.99
C LYS A 234 24.38 6.19 -13.34
N VAL A 235 24.40 4.96 -13.87
CA VAL A 235 23.21 4.17 -14.22
C VAL A 235 22.18 4.13 -13.08
N TYR A 236 22.63 3.91 -11.84
CA TYR A 236 21.73 3.89 -10.67
C TYR A 236 21.01 5.22 -10.42
N HIS A 237 21.68 6.36 -10.61
CA HIS A 237 21.07 7.68 -10.42
C HIS A 237 20.00 7.95 -11.49
N VAL A 238 20.25 7.53 -12.73
CA VAL A 238 19.26 7.62 -13.81
C VAL A 238 18.03 6.78 -13.50
N MET A 239 18.20 5.52 -13.08
CA MET A 239 17.08 4.65 -12.70
C MET A 239 16.28 5.17 -11.50
N ALA A 240 16.93 5.89 -10.57
CA ALA A 240 16.24 6.48 -9.41
C ALA A 240 15.25 7.60 -9.79
N GLU A 241 15.35 8.16 -11.01
CA GLU A 241 14.43 9.16 -11.55
C GLU A 241 13.23 8.53 -12.29
N PHE A 242 13.15 7.21 -12.40
CA PHE A 242 12.03 6.55 -13.06
C PHE A 242 10.70 6.78 -12.31
N LYS A 243 9.71 7.32 -13.05
CA LYS A 243 8.34 7.53 -12.60
C LYS A 243 7.45 6.32 -12.88
N ARG A 244 6.36 6.21 -12.12
CA ARG A 244 5.32 5.19 -12.34
C ARG A 244 4.44 5.55 -13.55
N GLY A 245 3.95 4.55 -14.26
CA GLY A 245 2.94 4.73 -15.33
C GLY A 245 3.45 5.32 -16.65
N CYS A 246 4.75 5.56 -16.80
CA CYS A 246 5.36 6.01 -18.05
C CYS A 246 6.68 5.29 -18.31
N LYS A 247 7.10 5.15 -19.57
CA LYS A 247 8.46 4.74 -19.97
C LYS A 247 9.32 5.94 -20.29
N HIS A 248 10.62 5.84 -19.99
CA HIS A 248 11.56 6.94 -20.17
C HIS A 248 12.56 6.61 -21.27
N PRO A 249 12.43 7.21 -22.47
CA PRO A 249 13.54 7.31 -23.39
C PRO A 249 14.65 8.15 -22.75
N ILE A 250 15.87 7.60 -22.65
CA ILE A 250 16.97 8.23 -21.94
C ILE A 250 17.88 8.91 -22.96
N ILE A 251 17.89 10.25 -22.95
CA ILE A 251 18.69 11.07 -23.85
C ILE A 251 19.99 11.41 -23.12
N ILE A 252 21.12 10.96 -23.67
CA ILE A 252 22.45 11.17 -23.07
C ILE A 252 23.08 12.39 -23.71
N GLU A 253 23.44 13.38 -22.90
CA GLU A 253 24.09 14.61 -23.35
C GLU A 253 25.51 14.75 -22.78
N LYS A 254 26.44 15.21 -23.62
CA LYS A 254 27.80 15.58 -23.23
C LYS A 254 28.05 17.02 -23.69
N SER A 255 28.41 17.90 -22.77
CA SER A 255 28.66 19.32 -23.06
C SER A 255 27.51 20.03 -23.80
N GLY A 256 26.25 19.66 -23.52
CA GLY A 256 25.06 20.25 -24.14
C GLY A 256 24.70 19.71 -25.53
N GLN A 257 25.44 18.72 -26.04
CA GLN A 257 25.11 18.04 -27.29
C GLN A 257 24.56 16.64 -27.00
N LYS A 258 23.49 16.26 -27.69
CA LYS A 258 22.93 14.91 -27.65
C LYS A 258 23.94 13.92 -28.24
N LEU A 259 24.46 13.03 -27.40
CA LEU A 259 25.41 11.99 -27.79
C LEU A 259 24.67 10.77 -28.35
N SER A 260 23.65 10.30 -27.63
CA SER A 260 22.84 9.14 -28.01
C SER A 260 21.50 9.12 -27.28
N GLN A 261 20.66 8.14 -27.60
CA GLN A 261 19.42 7.84 -26.90
C GLN A 261 19.31 6.34 -26.65
N LEU A 262 19.10 5.96 -25.40
CA LEU A 262 18.85 4.57 -24.98
C LEU A 262 17.39 4.38 -24.60
N ASP A 263 16.88 3.17 -24.78
CA ASP A 263 15.62 2.75 -24.14
C ASP A 263 15.86 2.43 -22.66
N GLU A 264 14.82 2.58 -21.88
CA GLU A 264 14.84 2.27 -20.46
C GLU A 264 15.22 0.81 -20.18
N ASN A 265 14.78 -0.09 -21.05
CA ASN A 265 15.10 -1.51 -20.97
C ASN A 265 16.60 -1.79 -21.15
N GLU A 266 17.31 -0.99 -21.95
CA GLU A 266 18.76 -1.14 -22.15
C GLU A 266 19.51 -0.75 -20.88
N VAL A 267 19.08 0.33 -20.20
CA VAL A 267 19.65 0.78 -18.94
C VAL A 267 19.36 -0.22 -17.81
N LEU A 268 18.15 -0.78 -17.77
CA LEU A 268 17.79 -1.84 -16.83
C LEU A 268 18.58 -3.14 -17.11
N HIS A 269 18.76 -3.51 -18.39
CA HIS A 269 19.56 -4.68 -18.78
C HIS A 269 21.01 -4.52 -18.34
N ALA A 270 21.62 -3.36 -18.59
CA ALA A 270 22.99 -3.08 -18.16
C ALA A 270 23.17 -3.22 -16.64
N TYR A 271 22.18 -2.79 -15.86
CA TYR A 271 22.24 -2.90 -14.40
C TYR A 271 22.01 -4.34 -13.89
N PHE A 272 20.99 -5.03 -14.39
CA PHE A 272 20.57 -6.33 -13.84
C PHE A 272 21.26 -7.54 -14.49
N ALA A 273 21.43 -7.53 -15.81
CA ALA A 273 22.05 -8.64 -16.54
C ALA A 273 23.57 -8.47 -16.60
N ASP A 274 24.04 -7.30 -17.03
CA ASP A 274 25.48 -7.05 -17.23
C ASP A 274 26.19 -6.66 -15.91
N LYS A 275 25.44 -6.43 -14.83
CA LYS A 275 25.93 -6.04 -13.50
C LYS A 275 26.78 -4.75 -13.52
N ARG A 276 26.55 -3.85 -14.47
CA ARG A 276 27.21 -2.55 -14.58
C ARG A 276 26.60 -1.54 -13.60
N THR A 277 26.74 -1.78 -12.30
CA THR A 277 26.05 -0.98 -11.27
C THR A 277 26.65 0.41 -11.05
N ASN A 278 27.94 0.56 -11.38
CA ASN A 278 28.72 1.78 -11.12
C ASN A 278 29.15 2.50 -12.41
N SER A 279 28.77 2.01 -13.58
CA SER A 279 29.16 2.61 -14.86
C SER A 279 28.48 3.95 -15.08
N SER A 280 29.13 4.81 -15.85
CA SER A 280 28.52 6.03 -16.37
C SER A 280 27.57 5.72 -17.53
N MET A 281 26.69 6.67 -17.88
CA MET A 281 25.83 6.55 -19.06
C MET A 281 26.64 6.52 -20.36
N GLU A 282 27.78 7.20 -20.41
CA GLU A 282 28.70 7.16 -21.56
C GLU A 282 29.31 5.77 -21.78
N GLU A 283 29.71 5.09 -20.71
CA GLU A 283 30.26 3.72 -20.77
C GLU A 283 29.25 2.69 -21.29
N LEU A 284 27.94 2.96 -21.17
CA LEU A 284 26.90 2.11 -21.77
C LEU A 284 26.82 2.22 -23.29
N LEU A 285 27.33 3.30 -23.88
CA LEU A 285 27.32 3.53 -25.34
C LEU A 285 28.49 2.88 -26.05
N LEU A 286 29.54 2.49 -25.32
CA LEU A 286 30.70 1.83 -25.89
C LEU A 286 30.31 0.38 -26.25
N PRO A 287 30.36 -0.02 -27.54
CA PRO A 287 30.24 -1.42 -27.90
C PRO A 287 31.36 -2.21 -27.21
N TYR A 288 30.99 -3.35 -26.62
CA TYR A 288 31.91 -4.28 -25.96
C TYR A 288 33.10 -4.66 -26.86
#